data_AF-A0A3E1IYI2-F1
#
_entry.id   AF-A0A3E1IYI2-F1
#
_cell.length_a   1.000
_cell.length_b   1.000
_cell.length_c   1.000
_cell.angle_alpha   90.00
_cell.angle_beta   90.00
_cell.angle_gamma   90.00
#
_symmetry.space_group_name_H-M   'P 1'
#
loop_
_entity.id
_entity.type
_entity.pdbx_description
1 polymer ?
#
loop_
_entity_poly.entity_id
_entity_poly.type
_entity_poly.pdbx_seq_one_letter_code
_entity_poly.pdbx_strand_id
1 'polypeptide(L)'
;MENTTQETETEKVEELNNAETTSTEEKTEEVDYKAEAEKWRGFARKWEARAKSSEQAAEKLKAVEESEAKLKEKLSAIETQRKHDELTQLVAKETGVPAALLRGSTEKELRDHAAAIKEFSKPRTDSIRLNDEPDGLKVDDTLAFVRKLFSND
;
A
#
# COMPACT_ATOMS: atom_id res chain seq x y z
N MET A 1 -37.17 -42.37 39.11
CA MET A 1 -35.87 -42.71 38.50
C MET A 1 -36.12 -42.74 37.01
N GLU A 2 -35.88 -41.61 36.36
CA GLU A 2 -36.20 -41.41 34.94
C GLU A 2 -34.89 -41.49 34.16
N ASN A 3 -34.96 -42.31 33.12
CA ASN A 3 -33.91 -42.65 32.17
C ASN A 3 -33.97 -41.62 31.03
N THR A 4 -32.87 -40.93 30.72
CA THR A 4 -32.68 -40.26 29.42
C THR A 4 -31.18 -40.08 29.20
N THR A 5 -30.61 -41.12 28.59
CA THR A 5 -29.29 -41.11 27.98
C THR A 5 -29.42 -40.51 26.58
N GLN A 6 -28.67 -39.43 26.38
CA GLN A 6 -28.07 -38.93 25.13
C GLN A 6 -28.43 -39.68 23.84
N GLU A 7 -29.21 -39.03 22.98
CA GLU A 7 -29.35 -39.36 21.56
C GLU A 7 -28.63 -38.29 20.72
N THR A 8 -27.50 -38.73 20.15
CA THR A 8 -27.10 -38.56 18.74
C THR A 8 -27.05 -37.14 18.15
N GLU A 9 -25.85 -36.56 18.23
CA GLU A 9 -25.22 -35.93 17.08
C GLU A 9 -25.18 -36.92 15.89
N THR A 10 -25.17 -36.37 14.66
CA THR A 10 -25.15 -37.06 13.34
C THR A 10 -26.49 -37.39 12.71
N GLU A 11 -27.28 -36.38 12.35
CA GLU A 11 -28.39 -36.54 11.40
C GLU A 11 -28.45 -35.36 10.43
N LYS A 12 -27.42 -35.23 9.57
CA LYS A 12 -27.50 -34.42 8.33
C LYS A 12 -26.43 -34.75 7.29
N VAL A 13 -26.06 -36.02 7.15
CA VAL A 13 -25.20 -36.49 6.05
C VAL A 13 -25.67 -37.88 5.63
N GLU A 14 -26.93 -38.05 5.22
CA GLU A 14 -27.35 -39.34 4.66
C GLU A 14 -28.59 -39.28 3.74
N GLU A 15 -28.90 -38.11 3.20
CA GLU A 15 -30.04 -37.94 2.29
C GLU A 15 -29.58 -37.81 0.83
N LEU A 16 -28.89 -38.82 0.28
CA LEU A 16 -28.77 -39.04 -1.17
C LEU A 16 -28.53 -40.51 -1.59
N ASN A 17 -28.51 -41.47 -0.66
CA ASN A 17 -28.32 -42.89 -0.99
C ASN A 17 -29.58 -43.70 -0.66
N ASN A 18 -30.70 -43.38 -1.32
CA ASN A 18 -31.82 -44.32 -1.32
C ASN A 18 -32.62 -44.21 -2.64
N ALA A 19 -32.13 -44.91 -3.65
CA ALA A 19 -32.98 -45.47 -4.67
C ALA A 19 -32.46 -46.88 -4.99
N GLU A 20 -33.37 -47.84 -4.84
CA GLU A 20 -33.31 -49.23 -5.30
C GLU A 20 -32.61 -50.26 -4.41
N THR A 21 -33.35 -50.73 -3.41
CA THR A 21 -33.53 -52.18 -3.23
C THR A 21 -34.72 -52.64 -4.08
N THR A 22 -34.45 -53.37 -5.16
CA THR A 22 -35.46 -54.24 -5.78
C THR A 22 -34.82 -55.59 -6.13
N SER A 23 -35.19 -56.57 -5.32
CA SER A 23 -35.43 -57.99 -5.62
C SER A 23 -34.76 -58.62 -6.85
N THR A 24 -34.03 -59.70 -6.57
CA THR A 24 -33.76 -60.87 -7.41
C THR A 24 -34.91 -61.20 -8.36
N GLU A 25 -34.71 -60.95 -9.66
CA GLU A 25 -35.30 -61.71 -10.76
C GLU A 25 -34.19 -61.85 -11.82
N GLU A 26 -33.76 -63.09 -12.04
CA GLU A 26 -32.87 -63.47 -13.15
C GLU A 26 -33.61 -63.25 -14.48
N LYS A 27 -33.63 -62.01 -14.95
CA LYS A 27 -33.76 -61.72 -16.38
C LYS A 27 -32.35 -61.51 -16.89
N THR A 28 -31.88 -62.46 -17.69
CA THR A 28 -30.78 -62.21 -18.63
C THR A 28 -31.24 -61.14 -19.61
N GLU A 29 -31.21 -59.88 -19.19
CA GLU A 29 -31.22 -58.76 -20.11
C GLU A 29 -29.94 -58.90 -20.92
N GLU A 30 -30.10 -59.28 -22.18
CA GLU A 30 -29.02 -59.28 -23.15
C GLU A 30 -28.43 -57.86 -23.14
N VAL A 31 -27.30 -57.71 -22.44
CA VAL A 31 -26.65 -56.43 -22.23
C VAL A 31 -26.33 -55.87 -23.60
N ASP A 32 -27.09 -54.86 -24.03
CA ASP A 32 -26.76 -54.13 -25.24
C ASP A 32 -25.51 -53.28 -24.95
N TYR A 33 -24.36 -53.92 -25.09
CA TYR A 33 -23.04 -53.32 -24.90
C TYR A 33 -22.86 -52.05 -25.73
N LYS A 34 -23.63 -51.88 -26.82
CA LYS A 34 -23.62 -50.67 -27.63
C LYS A 34 -24.33 -49.51 -26.93
N ALA A 35 -25.51 -49.76 -26.33
CA ALA A 35 -26.24 -48.76 -25.56
C ALA A 35 -25.44 -48.32 -24.32
N GLU A 36 -24.77 -49.24 -23.65
CA GLU A 36 -23.93 -48.92 -22.49
C GLU A 36 -22.70 -48.09 -22.90
N ALA A 37 -22.02 -48.45 -24.00
CA ALA A 37 -20.91 -47.67 -24.53
C ALA A 37 -21.32 -46.23 -24.93
N GLU A 38 -22.52 -46.03 -25.46
CA GLU A 38 -23.05 -44.70 -25.77
C GLU A 38 -23.30 -43.86 -24.52
N LYS A 39 -23.82 -44.46 -23.43
CA LYS A 39 -23.97 -43.78 -22.14
C LYS A 39 -22.62 -43.31 -21.59
N TRP A 40 -21.59 -44.18 -21.60
CA TRP A 40 -20.24 -43.82 -21.14
C TRP A 40 -19.60 -42.73 -22.00
N ARG A 41 -19.79 -42.75 -23.32
CA ARG A 41 -19.38 -41.63 -24.19
C ARG A 41 -20.09 -40.33 -23.84
N GLY A 42 -21.38 -40.39 -23.51
CA GLY A 42 -22.15 -39.25 -23.03
C GLY A 42 -21.61 -38.67 -21.71
N PHE A 43 -21.29 -39.54 -20.74
CA PHE A 43 -20.68 -39.12 -19.48
C PHE A 43 -19.29 -38.53 -19.67
N ALA A 44 -18.44 -39.13 -20.50
CA ALA A 44 -17.11 -38.60 -20.82
C ALA A 44 -17.18 -37.18 -21.38
N ARG A 45 -18.08 -36.92 -22.33
CA ARG A 45 -18.28 -35.57 -22.88
C ARG A 45 -18.79 -34.57 -21.85
N LYS A 46 -19.70 -34.98 -20.97
CA LYS A 46 -20.22 -34.13 -19.88
C LYS A 46 -19.11 -33.77 -18.89
N TRP A 47 -18.26 -34.72 -18.53
CA TRP A 47 -17.13 -34.50 -17.62
C TRP A 47 -16.07 -33.62 -18.25
N GLU A 48 -15.78 -33.80 -19.54
CA GLU A 48 -14.87 -32.93 -20.28
C GLU A 48 -15.39 -31.49 -20.32
N ALA A 49 -16.69 -31.29 -20.60
CA ALA A 49 -17.32 -29.97 -20.57
C ALA A 49 -17.28 -29.34 -19.17
N ARG A 50 -17.52 -30.15 -18.12
CA ARG A 50 -17.45 -29.71 -16.72
C ARG A 50 -16.03 -29.29 -16.34
N ALA A 51 -15.02 -30.07 -16.74
CA ALA A 51 -13.62 -29.78 -16.48
C ALA A 51 -13.19 -28.46 -17.12
N LYS A 52 -13.50 -28.26 -18.41
CA LYS A 52 -13.21 -27.00 -19.12
C LYS A 52 -13.91 -25.80 -18.48
N SER A 53 -15.17 -25.96 -18.08
CA SER A 53 -15.90 -24.90 -17.38
C SER A 53 -15.32 -24.58 -16.02
N SER A 54 -14.85 -25.58 -15.27
CA SER A 54 -14.21 -25.41 -13.97
C SER A 54 -12.84 -24.75 -14.10
N GLU A 55 -12.06 -25.11 -15.12
CA GLU A 55 -10.78 -24.50 -15.43
C GLU A 55 -10.93 -23.02 -15.76
N GLN A 56 -11.86 -22.66 -16.65
CA GLN A 56 -12.16 -21.26 -16.97
C GLN A 56 -12.65 -20.46 -15.75
N ALA A 57 -13.42 -21.09 -14.85
CA ALA A 57 -13.86 -20.44 -13.61
C ALA A 57 -12.66 -20.21 -12.67
N ALA A 58 -11.76 -21.18 -12.54
CA ALA A 58 -10.55 -21.06 -11.73
C ALA A 58 -9.58 -20.00 -12.27
N GLU A 59 -9.39 -19.92 -13.59
CA GLU A 59 -8.57 -18.88 -14.22
C GLU A 59 -9.12 -17.48 -13.97
N LYS A 60 -10.44 -17.30 -14.12
CA LYS A 60 -11.09 -16.00 -13.82
C LYS A 60 -10.93 -15.63 -12.35
N LEU A 61 -11.07 -16.60 -11.44
CA LEU A 61 -10.94 -16.37 -10.01
C LEU A 61 -9.51 -15.95 -9.65
N LYS A 62 -8.49 -16.64 -10.19
CA LYS A 62 -7.08 -16.23 -10.07
C LYS A 62 -6.82 -14.84 -10.62
N ALA A 63 -7.35 -14.52 -11.80
CA ALA A 63 -7.18 -13.20 -12.41
C ALA A 63 -7.79 -12.08 -11.56
N VAL A 64 -8.96 -12.33 -10.93
CA VAL A 64 -9.59 -11.40 -10.01
C VAL A 64 -8.75 -11.23 -8.75
N GLU A 65 -8.31 -12.33 -8.12
CA GLU A 65 -7.45 -12.29 -6.93
C GLU A 65 -6.14 -11.52 -7.17
N GLU A 66 -5.48 -11.74 -8.32
CA GLU A 66 -4.29 -11.00 -8.72
C GLU A 66 -4.59 -9.50 -8.91
N SER A 67 -5.74 -9.17 -9.49
CA SER A 67 -6.16 -7.77 -9.66
C SER A 67 -6.46 -7.09 -8.33
N GLU A 68 -7.11 -7.80 -7.39
CA GLU A 68 -7.38 -7.32 -6.05
C GLU A 68 -6.10 -7.10 -5.26
N ALA A 69 -5.14 -8.02 -5.34
CA ALA A 69 -3.86 -7.88 -4.67
C ALA A 69 -3.12 -6.61 -5.16
N LYS A 70 -3.08 -6.39 -6.48
CA LYS A 70 -2.49 -5.19 -7.08
C LYS A 70 -3.23 -3.91 -6.68
N LEU A 71 -4.56 -3.96 -6.56
CA LEU A 71 -5.37 -2.82 -6.12
C LEU A 71 -5.15 -2.51 -4.64
N LYS A 72 -5.09 -3.54 -3.78
CA LYS A 72 -4.81 -3.40 -2.35
C LYS A 72 -3.41 -2.83 -2.10
N GLU A 73 -2.42 -3.26 -2.87
CA GLU A 73 -1.06 -2.71 -2.81
C GLU A 73 -1.02 -1.22 -3.21
N LYS A 74 -1.72 -0.84 -4.29
CA LYS A 74 -1.82 0.57 -4.68
C LYS A 74 -2.56 1.40 -3.64
N LEU A 75 -3.62 0.85 -3.05
CA LEU A 75 -4.38 1.53 -2.00
C LEU A 75 -3.51 1.77 -0.76
N SER A 76 -2.78 0.75 -0.30
CA SER A 76 -1.90 0.88 0.87
C SER A 76 -0.75 1.85 0.60
N ALA A 77 -0.18 1.87 -0.61
CA ALA A 77 0.82 2.86 -1.02
C ALA A 77 0.26 4.29 -0.99
N ILE A 78 -0.96 4.50 -1.50
CA ILE A 78 -1.62 5.81 -1.46
C ILE A 78 -1.94 6.22 -0.01
N GLU A 79 -2.47 5.32 0.80
CA GLU A 79 -2.81 5.61 2.20
C GLU A 79 -1.56 5.94 3.03
N THR A 80 -0.47 5.21 2.85
CA THR A 80 0.81 5.50 3.52
C THR A 80 1.37 6.85 3.08
N GLN A 81 1.29 7.18 1.79
CA GLN A 81 1.70 8.49 1.28
C GLN A 81 0.83 9.61 1.84
N ARG A 82 -0.51 9.44 1.90
CA ARG A 82 -1.41 10.46 2.47
C ARG A 82 -1.14 10.70 3.95
N LYS A 83 -0.95 9.63 4.74
CA LYS A 83 -0.58 9.74 6.16
C LYS A 83 0.76 10.48 6.33
N HIS A 84 1.72 10.18 5.47
CA HIS A 84 3.02 10.84 5.47
C HIS A 84 2.90 12.33 5.10
N ASP A 85 2.13 12.67 4.08
CA ASP A 85 1.88 14.05 3.66
C ASP A 85 1.17 14.85 4.76
N GLU A 86 0.17 14.25 5.43
CA GLU A 86 -0.55 14.85 6.56
C GLU A 86 0.39 15.13 7.74
N LEU A 87 1.25 14.16 8.11
CA LEU A 87 2.27 14.34 9.14
C LEU A 87 3.25 15.46 8.77
N THR A 88 3.71 15.48 7.51
CA THR A 88 4.64 16.48 7.00
C THR A 88 4.02 17.88 7.04
N GLN A 89 2.74 18.01 6.68
CA GLN A 89 2.00 19.27 6.77
C GLN A 89 1.80 19.74 8.21
N LEU A 90 1.54 18.81 9.15
CA LEU A 90 1.40 19.14 10.57
C LEU A 90 2.71 19.70 11.12
N VAL A 91 3.82 18.98 10.89
CA VAL A 91 5.15 19.43 11.33
C VAL A 91 5.55 20.75 10.67
N ALA A 92 5.23 20.94 9.39
CA ALA A 92 5.46 22.20 8.68
C ALA A 92 4.72 23.38 9.33
N LYS A 93 3.45 23.19 9.69
CA LYS A 93 2.64 24.21 10.39
C LYS A 93 3.20 24.54 11.77
N GLU A 94 3.64 23.52 12.53
CA GLU A 94 4.21 23.70 13.87
C GLU A 94 5.55 24.44 13.86
N THR A 95 6.40 24.14 12.88
CA THR A 95 7.79 24.61 12.85
C THR A 95 7.98 25.89 12.04
N GLY A 96 7.04 26.18 11.14
CA GLY A 96 7.08 27.31 10.21
C GLY A 96 7.94 27.06 8.96
N VAL A 97 8.41 25.83 8.75
CA VAL A 97 9.18 25.42 7.57
C VAL A 97 8.23 24.83 6.52
N PRO A 98 8.29 25.23 5.24
CA PRO A 98 7.45 24.66 4.19
C PRO A 98 7.56 23.13 4.11
N ALA A 99 6.42 22.45 3.99
CA ALA A 99 6.34 20.99 3.91
C ALA A 99 7.22 20.39 2.79
N ALA A 100 7.35 21.10 1.66
CA ALA A 100 8.20 20.69 0.53
C ALA A 100 9.71 20.61 0.87
N LEU A 101 10.16 21.27 1.95
CA LEU A 101 11.55 21.24 2.39
C LEU A 101 11.79 20.20 3.49
N LEU A 102 10.74 19.65 4.10
CA LEU A 102 10.88 18.66 5.16
C LEU A 102 11.14 17.28 4.56
N ARG A 103 12.07 16.54 5.17
CA ARG A 103 12.44 15.18 4.81
C ARG A 103 12.45 14.31 6.06
N GLY A 104 12.09 13.05 5.89
CA GLY A 104 11.97 12.08 6.98
C GLY A 104 10.70 11.27 6.80
N SER A 105 10.69 10.05 7.33
CA SER A 105 9.52 9.17 7.32
C SER A 105 8.77 9.18 8.66
N THR A 106 9.44 9.64 9.72
CA THR A 106 8.87 9.75 11.06
C THR A 106 8.71 11.19 11.50
N GLU A 107 7.76 11.42 12.42
CA GLU A 107 7.48 12.74 12.98
C GLU A 107 8.71 13.36 13.67
N LYS A 108 9.52 12.54 14.36
CA LYS A 108 10.76 12.98 14.98
C LYS A 108 11.78 13.46 13.95
N GLU A 109 12.01 12.69 12.88
CA GLU A 109 12.92 13.08 11.80
C GLU A 109 12.46 14.38 11.13
N LEU A 110 11.16 14.51 10.86
CA LEU A 110 10.59 15.72 10.27
C LEU A 110 10.83 16.95 11.16
N ARG A 111 10.63 16.81 12.48
CA ARG A 111 10.87 17.90 13.44
C ARG A 111 12.34 18.24 13.58
N ASP A 112 13.21 17.25 13.69
CA ASP A 112 14.66 17.44 13.79
C ASP A 112 15.18 18.16 12.52
N HIS A 113 14.70 17.75 11.35
CA HIS A 113 15.05 18.38 10.08
C HIS A 113 14.50 19.82 9.99
N ALA A 114 13.27 20.04 10.43
CA ALA A 114 12.69 21.38 10.49
C ALA A 114 13.51 22.31 11.41
N ALA A 115 13.95 21.81 12.56
CA ALA A 115 14.80 22.54 13.49
C ALA A 115 16.16 22.89 12.87
N ALA A 116 16.80 21.94 12.17
CA ALA A 116 18.06 22.17 11.46
C ALA A 116 17.91 23.24 10.35
N ILE A 117 16.83 23.20 9.57
CA ILE A 117 16.54 24.23 8.56
C ILE A 117 16.33 25.59 9.23
N LYS A 118 15.58 25.63 10.34
CA LYS A 118 15.32 26.88 11.07
C LYS A 118 16.60 27.49 11.64
N GLU A 119 17.52 26.67 12.12
CA GLU A 119 18.84 27.12 12.58
C GLU A 119 19.68 27.69 11.45
N PHE A 120 19.73 27.00 10.30
CA PHE A 120 20.45 27.47 9.12
C PHE A 120 19.84 28.73 8.49
N SER A 121 18.51 28.87 8.55
CA SER A 121 17.79 30.02 7.98
C SER A 121 17.91 31.28 8.84
N LYS A 122 18.42 31.21 10.07
CA LYS A 122 18.67 32.42 10.86
C LYS A 122 19.67 33.28 10.09
N PRO A 123 19.35 34.56 9.81
CA PRO A 123 20.33 35.44 9.21
C PRO A 123 21.57 35.44 10.11
N ARG A 124 22.74 35.12 9.55
CA ARG A 124 24.00 35.40 10.20
C ARG A 124 24.10 36.92 10.23
N THR A 125 23.57 37.51 11.30
CA THR A 125 23.86 38.89 11.66
C THR A 125 25.26 38.94 12.26
N ASP A 126 26.25 38.49 11.48
CA ASP A 126 27.55 39.15 11.56
C ASP A 126 27.28 40.49 10.87
N SER A 127 26.73 41.41 11.65
CA SER A 127 26.70 42.80 11.25
C SER A 127 28.17 43.18 11.06
N ILE A 128 28.66 43.08 9.82
CA ILE A 128 29.83 43.83 9.41
C ILE A 128 29.40 45.26 9.70
N ARG A 129 29.88 45.79 10.83
CA ARG A 129 29.72 47.19 11.19
C ARG A 129 30.52 47.94 10.14
N LEU A 130 29.89 48.26 9.01
CA LEU A 130 30.49 49.04 7.94
C LEU A 130 30.72 50.51 8.37
N ASN A 131 30.33 50.85 9.60
CA ASN A 131 30.44 52.15 10.22
C ASN A 131 31.32 52.17 11.47
N ASP A 132 32.06 51.09 11.81
CA ASP A 132 33.15 51.22 12.77
C ASP A 132 34.25 52.02 12.06
N GLU A 133 34.23 53.34 12.28
CA GLU A 133 35.30 54.26 11.95
C GLU A 133 36.61 53.64 12.46
N PRO A 134 37.65 53.50 11.63
CA PRO A 134 38.88 52.85 12.08
C PRO A 134 39.43 53.63 13.28
N ASP A 135 39.49 52.99 14.44
CA ASP A 135 40.10 53.53 15.65
C ASP A 135 41.51 54.02 15.29
N GLY A 136 41.63 55.34 15.11
CA GLY A 136 42.91 56.02 14.90
C GLY A 136 43.19 56.63 13.52
N LEU A 137 42.28 56.58 12.53
CA LEU A 137 42.46 57.36 11.30
C LEU A 137 41.49 58.54 11.25
N LYS A 138 41.99 59.74 11.56
CA LYS A 138 41.25 60.98 11.35
C LYS A 138 40.98 61.16 9.86
N VAL A 139 39.71 61.08 9.47
CA VAL A 139 39.22 61.28 8.09
C VAL A 139 39.66 62.65 7.54
N ASP A 140 39.89 63.63 8.42
CA ASP A 140 40.39 64.96 8.06
C ASP A 140 41.81 64.94 7.47
N ASP A 141 42.70 64.07 7.96
CA ASP A 141 44.10 64.02 7.50
C ASP A 141 44.21 63.39 6.11
N THR A 142 43.36 62.39 5.80
CA THR A 142 43.32 61.77 4.47
C THR A 142 42.66 62.68 3.44
N LEU A 143 41.58 63.39 3.80
CA LEU A 143 40.97 64.41 2.95
C LEU A 143 41.91 65.59 2.68
N ALA A 144 42.66 66.04 3.70
CA ALA A 144 43.66 67.10 3.54
C ALA A 144 44.82 66.66 2.63
N PHE A 145 45.28 65.41 2.77
CA PHE A 145 46.32 64.84 1.91
C PHE A 145 45.88 64.72 0.45
N VAL A 146 44.69 64.19 0.18
CA VAL A 146 44.13 64.09 -1.17
C VAL A 146 43.93 65.47 -1.78
N ARG A 147 43.40 66.43 -1.01
CA ARG A 147 43.29 67.82 -1.47
C ARG A 147 44.66 68.42 -1.81
N LYS A 148 45.70 68.16 -1.00
CA LYS A 148 47.06 68.63 -1.28
C LYS A 148 47.68 67.99 -2.53
N LEU A 149 47.38 66.71 -2.78
CA LEU A 149 47.90 65.97 -3.94
C LEU A 149 47.27 66.43 -5.26
N PHE A 150 45.98 66.79 -5.23
CA PHE A 150 45.20 67.15 -6.42
C PHE A 150 44.89 68.65 -6.56
N SER A 151 45.30 69.50 -5.62
CA SER A 151 45.12 70.97 -5.70
C SER A 151 46.42 71.73 -5.95
N ASN A 152 47.47 71.07 -6.42
CA ASN A 152 48.69 71.76 -6.87
C ASN A 152 48.73 71.82 -8.40
N ASP A 153 48.00 72.79 -8.94
CA ASP A 153 48.22 73.41 -10.25
C ASP A 153 47.94 74.92 -10.11
#